data_AF-A0A3R6QSD5-F1
#
_entry.id   AF-A0A3R6QSD5-F1
#
_cell.length_a   1.000
_cell.length_b   1.000
_cell.length_c   1.000
_cell.angle_alpha   90.00
_cell.angle_beta   90.00
_cell.angle_gamma   90.00
#
_symmetry.space_group_name_H-M   'P 1'
#
loop_
_entity.id
_entity.type
_entity.pdbx_description
1 polymer ?
#
loop_
_entity_poly.entity_id
_entity_poly.type
_entity_poly.pdbx_seq_one_letter_code
_entity_poly.pdbx_strand_id
1 'polypeptide(L)'
;MKKFAVCYQASFQELKHVKTLTTAAMLMAVSVVLGYFTIEAGPYLKIGFGGVVNQFVYYLFGPVAGAVYGGVLDLVKYVVKPTGAFFPGFTLNAMLGGVLYGTILYRKPLTFRRALWADLVVALICNIFLNTLWLSMMSGKAMMVLLPMRVLKNLIKWPVDAALFYLIAKRMESLGLVRMIRKFQAE
;
A
#
# COMPACT_ATOMS: atom_id res chain seq x y z
N MET A 1 11.63 -21.89 2.78
CA MET A 1 10.97 -21.59 1.47
C MET A 1 9.50 -22.03 1.40
N LYS A 2 9.10 -23.20 1.91
CA LYS A 2 7.69 -23.68 1.88
C LYS A 2 6.65 -22.70 2.49
N LYS A 3 6.98 -22.00 3.58
CA LYS A 3 6.06 -21.04 4.24
C LYS A 3 5.67 -19.84 3.35
N PHE A 4 6.58 -19.34 2.51
CA PHE A 4 6.26 -18.23 1.61
C PHE A 4 5.35 -18.70 0.50
N ALA A 5 5.67 -19.81 -0.18
CA ALA A 5 4.82 -20.38 -1.22
C ALA A 5 3.37 -20.62 -0.72
N VAL A 6 3.21 -21.11 0.52
CA VAL A 6 1.89 -21.28 1.14
C VAL A 6 1.17 -19.94 1.38
N CYS A 7 1.87 -18.88 1.81
CA CYS A 7 1.26 -17.55 1.95
C CYS A 7 0.81 -16.95 0.61
N TYR A 8 1.59 -17.13 -0.45
CA TYR A 8 1.25 -16.67 -1.79
C TYR A 8 0.08 -17.48 -2.37
N GLN A 9 0.11 -18.81 -2.21
CA GLN A 9 -0.98 -19.68 -2.63
C GLN A 9 -2.27 -19.40 -1.86
N ALA A 10 -2.20 -19.15 -0.54
CA ALA A 10 -3.34 -18.73 0.25
C ALA A 10 -3.91 -17.40 -0.26
N SER A 11 -3.07 -16.39 -0.49
CA SER A 11 -3.51 -15.08 -1.03
C SER A 11 -4.14 -15.20 -2.42
N PHE A 12 -3.69 -16.15 -3.24
CA PHE A 12 -4.29 -16.43 -4.54
C PHE A 12 -5.66 -17.12 -4.42
N GLN A 13 -5.85 -18.00 -3.43
CA GLN A 13 -7.16 -18.59 -3.18
C GLN A 13 -8.16 -17.56 -2.64
N GLU A 14 -7.72 -16.60 -1.82
CA GLU A 14 -8.56 -15.50 -1.35
C GLU A 14 -9.17 -14.73 -2.53
N LEU A 15 -8.40 -14.47 -3.60
CA LEU A 15 -8.90 -13.78 -4.81
C LEU A 15 -10.01 -14.52 -5.56
N LYS A 16 -10.14 -15.84 -5.40
CA LYS A 16 -11.18 -16.62 -6.09
C LYS A 16 -12.55 -16.48 -5.43
N HIS A 17 -12.61 -16.04 -4.18
CA HIS A 17 -13.86 -15.83 -3.48
C HIS A 17 -14.48 -14.48 -3.85
N VAL A 18 -15.72 -14.52 -4.34
CA VAL A 18 -16.47 -13.32 -4.74
C VAL A 18 -16.60 -12.33 -3.59
N LYS A 19 -16.83 -12.81 -2.36
CA LYS A 19 -16.91 -11.97 -1.15
C LYS A 19 -15.60 -11.20 -0.86
N THR A 20 -14.46 -11.83 -1.12
CA THR A 20 -13.14 -11.22 -0.96
C THR A 20 -12.92 -10.13 -2.01
N LEU A 21 -13.33 -10.40 -3.25
CA LEU A 21 -13.25 -9.44 -4.33
C LEU A 21 -14.15 -8.21 -4.07
N THR A 22 -15.38 -8.41 -3.61
CA THR A 22 -16.30 -7.31 -3.31
C THR A 22 -15.83 -6.48 -2.12
N THR A 23 -15.34 -7.12 -1.04
CA THR A 23 -14.76 -6.39 0.10
C THR A 23 -13.50 -5.61 -0.28
N ALA A 24 -12.63 -6.17 -1.12
CA ALA A 24 -11.48 -5.44 -1.65
C ALA A 24 -11.92 -4.23 -2.51
N ALA A 25 -12.93 -4.40 -3.37
CA ALA A 25 -13.46 -3.30 -4.18
C ALA A 25 -14.10 -2.18 -3.33
N MET A 26 -14.84 -2.53 -2.28
CA MET A 26 -15.40 -1.54 -1.34
C MET A 26 -14.30 -0.76 -0.60
N LEU A 27 -13.26 -1.47 -0.12
CA LEU A 27 -12.11 -0.81 0.50
C LEU A 27 -11.33 0.04 -0.50
N MET A 28 -11.30 -0.36 -1.78
CA MET A 28 -10.75 0.44 -2.87
C MET A 28 -11.47 1.77 -2.99
N ALA A 29 -12.79 1.75 -3.07
CA ALA A 29 -13.62 2.95 -3.16
C ALA A 29 -13.39 3.87 -1.96
N VAL A 30 -13.37 3.32 -0.74
CA VAL A 30 -13.04 4.07 0.48
C VAL A 30 -11.65 4.69 0.40
N SER A 31 -10.64 3.95 -0.08
CA SER A 31 -9.27 4.45 -0.22
C SER A 31 -9.16 5.61 -1.20
N VAL A 32 -9.96 5.59 -2.27
CA VAL A 32 -10.00 6.64 -3.30
C VAL A 32 -10.65 7.89 -2.72
N VAL A 33 -11.82 7.76 -2.08
CA VAL A 33 -12.53 8.88 -1.44
C VAL A 33 -11.66 9.52 -0.35
N LEU A 34 -11.09 8.72 0.55
CA LEU A 34 -10.17 9.20 1.58
C LEU A 34 -8.84 9.72 1.01
N GLY A 35 -8.50 9.35 -0.22
CA GLY A 35 -7.37 9.90 -0.96
C GLY A 35 -7.58 11.35 -1.38
N TYR A 36 -8.83 11.84 -1.47
CA TYR A 36 -9.13 13.26 -1.71
C TYR A 36 -8.96 14.10 -0.45
N PHE A 37 -9.24 13.53 0.72
CA PHE A 37 -9.08 14.19 2.01
C PHE A 37 -7.64 14.04 2.53
N THR A 38 -6.69 14.68 1.85
CA THR A 38 -5.31 14.79 2.34
C THR A 38 -5.16 16.01 3.23
N ILE A 39 -4.69 15.81 4.45
CA ILE A 39 -4.32 16.91 5.35
C ILE A 39 -2.88 17.31 5.02
N GLU A 40 -2.71 18.56 4.59
CA GLU A 40 -1.40 19.13 4.28
C GLU A 40 -0.79 19.73 5.56
N ALA A 41 -0.03 18.92 6.29
CA ALA A 41 0.77 19.36 7.43
C ALA A 41 2.12 19.96 6.95
N GLY A 42 2.04 20.98 6.09
CA GLY A 42 3.19 21.71 5.53
C GLY A 42 3.64 21.25 4.12
N PRO A 43 4.68 21.89 3.55
CA PRO A 43 5.10 21.68 2.16
C PRO A 43 5.62 20.27 1.85
N TYR A 44 6.07 19.54 2.88
CA TYR A 44 6.65 18.21 2.73
C TYR A 44 5.78 17.08 3.30
N LEU A 45 4.85 17.39 4.21
CA LEU A 45 4.05 16.38 4.91
C LEU A 45 2.59 16.43 4.43
N LYS A 46 2.26 15.61 3.43
CA LYS A 46 0.86 15.36 3.04
C LYS A 46 0.45 14.01 3.61
N ILE A 47 -0.42 14.02 4.61
CA ILE A 47 -0.96 12.82 5.23
C ILE A 47 -2.27 12.48 4.52
N GLY A 48 -2.28 11.35 3.82
CA GLY A 48 -3.46 10.86 3.12
C GLY A 48 -3.97 9.57 3.75
N PHE A 49 -5.21 9.57 4.23
CA PHE A 49 -5.83 8.39 4.85
C PHE A 49 -6.03 7.24 3.87
N GLY A 50 -6.12 7.53 2.57
CA GLY A 50 -6.19 6.50 1.53
C GLY A 50 -5.00 5.53 1.53
N GLY A 51 -3.80 5.99 1.88
CA GLY A 51 -2.61 5.13 1.99
C GLY A 51 -2.76 4.06 3.07
N VAL A 52 -3.33 4.44 4.22
CA VAL A 52 -3.55 3.54 5.36
C VAL A 52 -4.57 2.45 5.02
N VAL A 53 -5.65 2.80 4.31
CA VAL A 53 -6.65 1.82 3.86
C VAL A 53 -6.03 0.80 2.90
N ASN A 54 -5.16 1.25 1.99
CA ASN A 54 -4.47 0.34 1.07
C ASN A 54 -3.53 -0.62 1.81
N GLN A 55 -2.78 -0.12 2.78
CA GLN A 55 -1.94 -0.98 3.65
C GLN A 55 -2.78 -1.99 4.44
N PHE A 56 -3.98 -1.59 4.88
CA PHE A 56 -4.90 -2.49 5.56
C PHE A 56 -5.42 -3.61 4.64
N VAL A 57 -5.73 -3.29 3.38
CA VAL A 57 -6.06 -4.28 2.34
C VAL A 57 -4.88 -5.25 2.13
N TYR A 58 -3.65 -4.75 2.02
CA TYR A 58 -2.47 -5.61 1.87
C TYR A 58 -2.26 -6.53 3.09
N TYR A 59 -2.56 -6.04 4.29
CA TYR A 59 -2.53 -6.83 5.53
C TYR A 59 -3.61 -7.93 5.55
N LEU A 60 -4.80 -7.64 5.04
CA LEU A 60 -5.93 -8.58 5.04
C LEU A 60 -5.80 -9.66 3.95
N PHE A 61 -5.53 -9.26 2.71
CA PHE A 61 -5.62 -10.14 1.54
C PHE A 61 -4.26 -10.71 1.08
N GLY A 62 -3.15 -10.17 1.60
CA GLY A 62 -1.82 -10.69 1.37
C GLY A 62 -1.16 -10.26 0.05
N PRO A 63 0.03 -10.80 -0.29
CA PRO A 63 0.87 -10.27 -1.35
C PRO A 63 0.30 -10.38 -2.76
N VAL A 64 -0.32 -11.52 -3.13
CA VAL A 64 -0.83 -11.72 -4.50
C VAL A 64 -2.08 -10.88 -4.74
N ALA A 65 -3.03 -10.92 -3.81
CA ALA A 65 -4.22 -10.08 -3.86
C ALA A 65 -3.88 -8.60 -3.76
N GLY A 66 -2.91 -8.24 -2.92
CA GLY A 66 -2.38 -6.89 -2.79
C GLY A 66 -1.72 -6.38 -4.07
N ALA A 67 -1.01 -7.23 -4.81
CA ALA A 67 -0.44 -6.87 -6.11
C ALA A 67 -1.53 -6.50 -7.12
N VAL A 68 -2.54 -7.37 -7.27
CA VAL A 68 -3.67 -7.14 -8.19
C VAL A 68 -4.45 -5.90 -7.78
N TYR A 69 -4.80 -5.78 -6.49
CA TYR A 69 -5.47 -4.60 -5.94
C TYR A 69 -4.66 -3.32 -6.20
N GLY A 70 -3.35 -3.34 -5.93
CA GLY A 70 -2.48 -2.18 -6.11
C GLY A 70 -2.41 -1.73 -7.57
N GLY A 71 -2.30 -2.69 -8.50
CA GLY A 71 -2.33 -2.40 -9.94
C GLY A 71 -3.67 -1.80 -10.37
N VAL A 72 -4.79 -2.45 -10.02
CA VAL A 72 -6.14 -1.96 -10.38
C VAL A 72 -6.42 -0.60 -9.75
N LEU A 73 -6.06 -0.40 -8.49
CA LEU A 73 -6.23 0.87 -7.79
C LEU A 73 -5.48 2.01 -8.48
N ASP A 74 -4.28 1.75 -9.00
CA ASP A 74 -3.49 2.75 -9.73
C ASP A 74 -4.20 3.18 -11.02
N LEU A 75 -4.71 2.22 -11.80
CA LEU A 75 -5.51 2.51 -12.99
C LEU A 75 -6.79 3.28 -12.64
N VAL A 76 -7.51 2.86 -11.59
CA VAL A 76 -8.73 3.53 -11.14
C VAL A 76 -8.42 4.96 -10.70
N LYS A 77 -7.38 5.18 -9.90
CA LYS A 77 -6.97 6.53 -9.49
C LYS A 77 -6.61 7.40 -10.69
N TYR A 78 -5.93 6.84 -11.67
CA TYR A 78 -5.59 7.56 -12.90
C TYR A 78 -6.84 7.99 -13.68
N VAL A 79 -7.83 7.10 -13.83
CA VAL A 79 -9.09 7.41 -14.51
C VAL A 79 -9.90 8.47 -13.76
N VAL A 80 -10.02 8.35 -12.44
CA VAL A 80 -10.83 9.28 -11.63
C VAL A 80 -10.14 10.65 -11.48
N LYS A 81 -8.81 10.68 -11.41
CA LYS A 81 -8.03 11.91 -11.35
C LYS A 81 -6.76 11.77 -12.20
N PRO A 82 -6.79 12.20 -13.47
CA PRO A 82 -5.61 12.14 -14.34
C PRO A 82 -4.61 13.25 -13.96
N THR A 83 -3.97 13.13 -12.80
CA THR A 83 -2.85 13.99 -12.40
C THR A 83 -1.56 13.43 -12.96
N GLY A 84 -1.14 13.93 -14.13
CA GLY A 84 0.12 13.59 -14.79
C GLY A 84 -0.01 12.55 -15.91
N ALA A 85 1.10 12.24 -16.57
CA ALA A 85 1.14 11.22 -17.61
C ALA A 85 1.12 9.82 -16.99
N PHE A 86 0.28 8.93 -17.52
CA PHE A 86 0.28 7.52 -17.13
C PHE A 86 1.62 6.90 -17.53
N PHE A 87 2.28 6.29 -16.56
CA PHE A 87 3.51 5.55 -16.80
C PHE A 87 3.37 4.15 -16.21
N PRO A 88 3.49 3.08 -17.02
CA PRO A 88 3.32 1.70 -16.56
C PRO A 88 4.21 1.33 -15.36
N GLY A 89 5.37 1.99 -15.23
CA GLY A 89 6.25 1.83 -14.07
C GLY A 89 5.64 2.26 -12.73
N PHE A 90 4.70 3.21 -12.70
CA PHE A 90 3.99 3.58 -11.46
C PHE A 90 3.00 2.49 -11.05
N THR A 91 2.32 1.87 -12.00
CA THR A 91 1.46 0.70 -11.76
C THR A 91 2.28 -0.48 -11.23
N LEU A 92 3.45 -0.76 -11.82
CA LEU A 92 4.38 -1.77 -11.29
C LEU A 92 4.81 -1.45 -9.86
N ASN A 93 5.02 -0.16 -9.55
CA ASN A 93 5.35 0.29 -8.20
C ASN A 93 4.21 0.02 -7.21
N ALA A 94 2.97 0.26 -7.62
CA ALA A 94 1.79 -0.02 -6.80
C ALA A 94 1.61 -1.52 -6.56
N MET A 95 1.83 -2.35 -7.58
CA MET A 95 1.83 -3.82 -7.45
C MET A 95 2.93 -4.30 -6.49
N LEU A 96 4.16 -3.80 -6.66
CA LEU A 96 5.29 -4.13 -5.78
C LEU A 96 5.05 -3.67 -4.34
N GLY A 97 4.45 -2.49 -4.14
CA GLY A 97 4.01 -2.03 -2.82
C GLY A 97 3.06 -3.05 -2.18
N GLY A 98 2.05 -3.51 -2.91
CA GLY A 98 1.13 -4.56 -2.45
C GLY A 98 1.82 -5.87 -2.07
N VAL A 99 2.80 -6.32 -2.87
CA VAL A 99 3.60 -7.52 -2.56
C VAL A 99 4.47 -7.32 -1.32
N LEU A 100 5.17 -6.19 -1.20
CA LEU A 100 6.07 -5.92 -0.08
C LEU A 100 5.30 -5.77 1.24
N TYR A 101 4.23 -4.98 1.26
CA TYR A 101 3.36 -4.88 2.44
C TYR A 101 2.72 -6.23 2.76
N GLY A 102 2.17 -6.91 1.76
CA GLY A 102 1.55 -8.22 1.94
C GLY A 102 2.52 -9.26 2.49
N THR A 103 3.74 -9.37 1.98
CA THR A 103 4.71 -10.37 2.47
C THR A 103 5.15 -10.14 3.92
N ILE A 104 5.29 -8.88 4.33
CA ILE A 104 5.78 -8.53 5.67
C ILE A 104 4.65 -8.61 6.70
N LEU A 105 3.45 -8.18 6.34
CA LEU A 105 2.32 -8.01 7.27
C LEU A 105 1.31 -9.18 7.26
N TYR A 106 1.19 -9.94 6.17
CA TYR A 106 0.15 -10.98 6.02
C TYR A 106 0.32 -12.17 6.98
N ARG A 107 -0.79 -12.55 7.63
CA ARG A 107 -0.90 -13.66 8.61
C ARG A 107 0.16 -13.65 9.72
N LYS A 108 0.65 -12.47 10.08
CA LYS A 108 1.66 -12.28 11.13
C LYS A 108 1.11 -11.32 12.20
N PRO A 109 1.55 -11.45 13.48
CA PRO A 109 1.14 -10.51 14.51
C PRO A 109 1.61 -9.10 14.16
N LEU A 110 0.69 -8.14 14.29
CA LEU A 110 0.95 -6.73 14.06
C LEU A 110 1.81 -6.19 15.20
N THR A 111 3.03 -5.76 14.87
CA THR A 111 3.94 -5.11 15.81
C THR A 111 4.40 -3.80 15.20
N PHE A 112 4.54 -2.75 16.01
CA PHE A 112 5.00 -1.45 15.52
C PHE A 112 6.32 -1.55 14.74
N ARG A 113 7.25 -2.39 15.22
CA ARG A 113 8.52 -2.68 14.51
C ARG A 113 8.29 -3.23 13.09
N ARG A 114 7.30 -4.09 12.87
CA ARG A 114 7.01 -4.67 11.55
C ARG A 114 6.33 -3.69 10.61
N ALA A 115 5.40 -2.88 11.11
CA ALA A 115 4.80 -1.79 10.35
C ALA A 115 5.89 -0.83 9.87
N LEU A 116 6.78 -0.42 10.78
CA LEU A 116 7.90 0.45 10.48
C LEU A 116 8.88 -0.17 9.46
N TRP A 117 9.20 -1.46 9.58
CA TRP A 117 10.02 -2.18 8.60
C TRP A 117 9.33 -2.28 7.23
N ALA A 118 8.02 -2.55 7.18
CA ALA A 118 7.28 -2.63 5.93
C ALA A 118 7.27 -1.28 5.19
N ASP A 119 7.00 -0.20 5.93
CA ASP A 119 7.03 1.15 5.39
C ASP A 119 8.42 1.59 4.96
N LEU A 120 9.46 1.24 5.72
CA LEU A 120 10.85 1.54 5.35
C LEU A 120 11.23 0.86 4.04
N VAL A 121 10.94 -0.45 3.90
CA VAL A 121 11.28 -1.23 2.71
C VAL A 121 10.55 -0.68 1.48
N VAL A 122 9.26 -0.36 1.61
CA VAL A 122 8.47 0.22 0.52
C VAL A 122 8.93 1.64 0.19
N ALA A 123 9.25 2.45 1.20
CA ALA A 123 9.77 3.80 1.00
C ALA A 123 11.12 3.78 0.25
N LEU A 124 12.02 2.87 0.60
CA LEU A 124 13.32 2.72 -0.07
C LEU A 124 13.17 2.21 -1.50
N ILE A 125 12.48 1.08 -1.69
CA ILE A 125 12.40 0.40 -2.99
C ILE A 125 11.44 1.15 -3.92
N CYS A 126 10.20 1.36 -3.47
CA CYS A 126 9.16 1.92 -4.34
C CYS A 126 9.28 3.44 -4.43
N ASN A 127 9.39 4.16 -3.31
CA ASN A 127 9.32 5.63 -3.35
C ASN A 127 10.65 6.33 -3.64
N ILE A 128 11.78 5.79 -3.20
CA ILE A 128 13.09 6.42 -3.42
C ILE A 128 13.72 5.89 -4.70
N PHE A 129 13.82 4.56 -4.87
CA PHE A 129 14.49 3.99 -6.04
C PHE A 129 13.62 4.03 -7.30
N LEU A 130 12.55 3.23 -7.34
CA LEU A 130 11.73 3.04 -8.55
C LEU A 130 11.04 4.34 -8.98
N ASN A 131 10.35 5.04 -8.07
CA ASN A 131 9.69 6.29 -8.40
C ASN A 131 10.69 7.33 -8.94
N THR A 132 11.92 7.39 -8.43
CA THR A 132 12.90 8.37 -8.93
C THR A 132 13.50 7.96 -10.28
N LEU A 133 13.64 6.66 -10.54
CA LEU A 133 13.99 6.15 -11.87
C LEU A 133 12.92 6.52 -12.91
N TRP A 134 11.65 6.29 -12.62
CA TRP A 134 10.55 6.61 -13.55
C TRP A 134 10.50 8.11 -13.86
N LEU A 135 10.65 8.98 -12.86
CA LEU A 135 10.68 10.42 -13.11
C LEU A 135 11.94 10.87 -13.85
N SER A 136 13.09 10.28 -13.57
CA SER A 136 14.32 10.62 -14.30
C SER A 136 14.16 10.30 -15.79
N MET A 137 13.48 9.21 -16.13
CA MET A 137 13.19 8.85 -17.53
C MET A 137 12.13 9.74 -18.17
N MET A 138 11.07 10.13 -17.44
CA MET A 138 10.01 10.98 -17.98
C MET A 138 10.37 12.46 -18.08
N SER A 139 11.13 12.98 -17.10
CA SER A 139 11.41 14.41 -16.96
C SER A 139 12.77 14.83 -17.54
N GLY A 140 13.63 13.87 -17.91
CA GLY A 140 15.00 14.13 -18.41
C GLY A 140 15.94 14.80 -17.39
N LYS A 141 15.48 15.07 -16.17
CA LYS A 141 16.27 15.70 -15.10
C LYS A 141 17.14 14.66 -14.42
N ALA A 142 18.37 15.05 -14.08
CA ALA A 142 19.32 14.17 -13.40
C ALA A 142 18.75 13.62 -12.09
N MET A 143 18.78 12.30 -11.97
CA MET A 143 18.34 11.53 -10.79
C MET A 143 18.90 12.11 -9.47
N MET A 144 20.14 12.61 -9.48
CA MET A 144 20.81 13.23 -8.33
C MET A 144 20.16 14.53 -7.82
N VAL A 145 19.38 15.26 -8.63
CA VAL A 145 18.75 16.52 -8.20
C VAL A 145 17.39 16.27 -7.52
N LEU A 146 16.69 15.22 -7.93
CA LEU A 146 15.37 14.86 -7.40
C LEU A 146 15.45 13.98 -6.14
N LEU A 147 16.52 13.18 -6.02
CA LEU A 147 16.72 12.25 -4.91
C LEU A 147 16.77 12.91 -3.52
N PRO A 148 17.52 14.01 -3.27
CA PRO A 148 17.70 14.55 -1.92
C PRO A 148 16.38 15.00 -1.30
N MET A 149 15.55 15.70 -2.09
CA MET A 149 14.24 16.17 -1.65
C MET A 149 13.27 15.02 -1.39
N ARG A 150 13.37 13.93 -2.16
CA ARG A 150 12.54 12.72 -1.97
C ARG A 150 12.96 11.90 -0.77
N VAL A 151 14.26 11.74 -0.55
CA VAL A 151 14.80 11.08 0.63
C VAL A 151 14.31 11.84 1.86
N LEU A 152 14.52 13.16 1.93
CA LEU A 152 14.09 13.96 3.07
C LEU A 152 12.57 13.86 3.31
N LYS A 153 11.77 14.03 2.26
CA LYS A 153 10.31 13.93 2.36
C LYS A 153 9.85 12.55 2.87
N ASN A 154 10.40 11.46 2.32
CA ASN A 154 10.03 10.11 2.74
C ASN A 154 10.54 9.78 4.14
N LEU A 155 11.70 10.31 4.55
CA LEU A 155 12.28 10.06 5.88
C LEU A 155 11.42 10.66 7.00
N ILE A 156 10.87 11.86 6.76
CA ILE A 156 9.96 12.52 7.71
C ILE A 156 8.58 11.85 7.67
N LYS A 157 8.11 11.43 6.48
CA LYS A 157 6.78 10.85 6.29
C LYS A 157 6.67 9.40 6.79
N TRP A 158 7.70 8.56 6.62
CA TRP A 158 7.65 7.14 7.00
C TRP A 158 7.18 6.92 8.45
N PRO A 159 7.74 7.59 9.48
CA PRO A 159 7.40 7.25 10.87
C PRO A 159 5.95 7.62 11.18
N VAL A 160 5.43 8.67 10.53
CA VAL A 160 4.05 9.11 10.66
C VAL A 160 3.10 8.11 10.02
N ASP A 161 3.38 7.67 8.79
CA ASP A 161 2.57 6.67 8.08
C ASP A 161 2.54 5.34 8.87
N ALA A 162 3.71 4.88 9.36
CA ALA A 162 3.82 3.65 10.13
C ALA A 162 3.05 3.72 11.46
N ALA A 163 3.09 4.87 12.13
CA ALA A 163 2.33 5.09 13.36
C ALA A 163 0.82 5.09 13.08
N LEU A 164 0.37 5.80 12.04
CA LEU A 164 -1.04 5.85 11.65
C LEU A 164 -1.58 4.46 11.31
N PHE A 165 -0.84 3.71 10.47
CA PHE A 165 -1.21 2.34 10.14
C PHE A 165 -1.26 1.44 11.37
N TYR A 166 -0.24 1.49 12.23
CA TYR A 166 -0.21 0.67 13.44
C TYR A 166 -1.38 0.97 14.36
N LEU A 167 -1.70 2.24 14.60
CA LEU A 167 -2.83 2.64 15.44
C LEU A 167 -4.16 2.15 14.89
N ILE A 168 -4.41 2.36 13.59
CA ILE A 168 -5.65 1.95 12.95
C ILE A 168 -5.76 0.42 12.91
N ALA A 169 -4.72 -0.27 12.45
CA ALA A 169 -4.72 -1.73 12.35
C ALA A 169 -4.90 -2.39 13.72
N LYS A 170 -4.23 -1.89 14.78
CA LYS A 170 -4.39 -2.39 16.15
C LYS A 170 -5.79 -2.15 16.69
N ARG A 171 -6.39 -0.97 16.42
CA ARG A 171 -7.77 -0.67 16.82
C ARG A 171 -8.75 -1.61 16.11
N MET A 172 -8.59 -1.82 14.81
CA MET A 172 -9.43 -2.75 14.04
C MET A 172 -9.27 -4.20 14.49
N GLU A 173 -8.06 -4.62 14.89
CA GLU A 173 -7.82 -5.93 15.49
C GLU A 173 -8.52 -6.07 16.85
N SER A 174 -8.46 -5.02 17.69
CA SER A 174 -9.15 -4.99 18.99
C SER A 174 -10.68 -5.00 18.89
N LEU A 175 -11.23 -4.41 17.83
CA LEU A 175 -12.66 -4.46 17.51
C LEU A 175 -13.10 -5.81 16.93
N GLY A 176 -12.16 -6.73 16.69
CA GLY A 176 -12.46 -8.03 16.09
C GLY A 176 -12.84 -7.96 14.60
N LEU A 177 -12.78 -6.79 13.95
CA LEU A 177 -13.12 -6.62 12.54
C LEU A 177 -12.24 -7.47 11.64
N VAL A 178 -10.95 -7.57 11.96
CA VAL A 178 -10.01 -8.45 11.22
C VAL A 178 -10.44 -9.92 11.32
N ARG A 179 -10.93 -10.37 12.48
CA ARG A 179 -11.39 -11.74 12.70
C ARG A 179 -12.74 -11.97 12.02
N MET A 180 -13.63 -10.98 12.04
CA MET A 180 -14.95 -11.03 11.40
C MET A 180 -14.81 -11.11 9.88
N ILE A 181 -13.96 -10.26 9.26
CA ILE A 181 -13.71 -10.29 7.81
C ILE A 181 -13.11 -11.64 7.41
N ARG A 182 -12.12 -12.15 8.15
CA ARG A 182 -11.52 -13.46 7.86
C ARG A 182 -12.50 -14.62 8.04
N LYS A 183 -13.43 -14.54 9.01
CA LYS A 183 -14.46 -15.55 9.21
C LYS A 183 -15.51 -15.52 8.10
N PHE A 184 -15.95 -14.33 7.71
CA PHE A 184 -16.92 -14.11 6.63
C PHE A 184 -16.40 -14.57 5.25
N GLN A 185 -15.08 -14.66 5.09
CA GLN A 185 -14.42 -15.19 3.89
C GLN A 185 -14.32 -16.73 3.88
N ALA A 186 -14.35 -17.37 5.06
CA ALA A 186 -14.28 -18.82 5.19
C ALA A 186 -15.66 -19.51 5.07
N GLU A 187 -16.73 -18.74 5.20
CA GLU A 187 -18.14 -19.13 4.97
C GLU A 187 -18.58 -18.83 3.53
#